data_AF-A0A1I3LWR9-F1
#
_entry.id   AF-A0A1I3LWR9-F1
#
_cell.length_a   1.000
_cell.length_b   1.000
_cell.length_c   1.000
_cell.angle_alpha   90.00
_cell.angle_beta   90.00
_cell.angle_gamma   90.00
#
_symmetry.space_group_name_H-M   'P 1'
#
loop_
_entity.id
_entity.type
_entity.pdbx_description
1 polymer ?
#
loop_
_entity_poly.entity_id
_entity_poly.type
_entity_poly.pdbx_seq_one_letter_code
_entity_poly.pdbx_strand_id
1 'polypeptide(L)'
;MNNQEELALDQLDVRVWNYDKKADTYITSPELRKTLDAIMQTNVHSRWPIKDMGIISIGEPDFREYSPEEKQLCQEVRTILFISALARSGVLERGPNVGHYIATSENFSLFEQNFQPDTKYTATQDGYVVNMWHGGHDITQVQFRAPEYVPKPIVFQQDTNLLAALFTLRKKQKRLYRRIMRATDMMMQAYYNDTKLSEAARILAIASAYEILFDLPESGQRRALRDEFERLFDLPSDPRRTFVTHKDRRGKTHRANKTVKVYWANKFYELRNAIIHGSPVKSDDYVFQGAQRYFDIAVLFLYWV
;
A
#
# COMPACT_ATOMS: atom_id res chain seq x y z
N MET A 1 -15.63 19.16 -1.53
CA MET A 1 -14.59 18.37 -0.82
C MET A 1 -13.25 18.75 -1.44
N ASN A 2 -12.30 19.24 -0.63
CA ASN A 2 -10.97 19.64 -1.12
C ASN A 2 -10.10 18.40 -1.31
N ASN A 3 -10.27 17.71 -2.44
CA ASN A 3 -9.27 16.74 -2.88
C ASN A 3 -7.93 17.46 -3.06
N GLN A 4 -6.85 16.86 -2.55
CA GLN A 4 -5.51 17.41 -2.66
C GLN A 4 -5.19 17.69 -4.14
N GLU A 5 -4.88 18.94 -4.48
CA GLU A 5 -4.59 19.31 -5.87
C GLU A 5 -3.19 18.90 -6.29
N GLU A 6 -2.26 18.93 -5.33
CA GLU A 6 -0.86 18.63 -5.55
C GLU A 6 -0.19 18.17 -4.26
N LEU A 7 0.78 17.29 -4.41
CA LEU A 7 1.75 16.90 -3.40
C LEU A 7 3.16 17.13 -3.96
N ALA A 8 3.83 18.14 -3.44
CA ALA A 8 5.23 18.39 -3.74
C ALA A 8 6.12 17.54 -2.81
N LEU A 9 7.01 16.75 -3.39
CA LEU A 9 8.01 15.94 -2.71
C LEU A 9 9.39 16.54 -3.04
N ASP A 10 9.62 17.79 -2.61
CA ASP A 10 10.79 18.61 -3.00
C ASP A 10 12.14 17.91 -2.80
N GLN A 11 12.24 17.03 -1.80
CA GLN A 11 13.47 16.27 -1.52
C GLN A 11 13.79 15.19 -2.56
N LEU A 12 12.85 14.91 -3.46
CA LEU A 12 12.94 13.98 -4.57
C LEU A 12 12.96 14.70 -5.92
N ASP A 13 12.69 16.01 -5.95
CA ASP A 13 12.32 16.73 -7.17
C ASP A 13 11.14 16.06 -7.89
N VAL A 14 10.13 15.61 -7.11
CA VAL A 14 8.93 14.96 -7.63
C VAL A 14 7.69 15.72 -7.22
N ARG A 15 6.74 15.84 -8.14
CA ARG A 15 5.39 16.32 -7.87
C ARG A 15 4.36 15.26 -8.24
N VAL A 16 3.34 15.12 -7.42
CA VAL A 16 2.16 14.31 -7.72
C VAL A 16 0.98 15.25 -7.76
N TRP A 17 0.39 15.45 -8.93
CA TRP A 17 -0.63 16.48 -9.13
C TRP A 17 -1.89 15.91 -9.76
N ASN A 18 -3.03 16.47 -9.37
CA ASN A 18 -4.34 16.07 -9.87
C ASN A 18 -4.55 16.66 -11.27
N TYR A 19 -4.70 15.77 -12.26
CA TYR A 19 -4.82 16.17 -13.66
C TYR A 19 -5.96 17.17 -13.89
N ASP A 20 -7.17 16.84 -13.44
CA ASP A 20 -8.38 17.64 -13.64
C ASP A 20 -8.26 19.07 -13.08
N LYS A 21 -7.38 19.27 -12.10
CA LYS A 21 -7.19 20.56 -11.41
C LYS A 21 -5.98 21.34 -11.87
N LYS A 22 -4.93 20.68 -12.36
CA LYS A 22 -3.64 21.31 -12.67
C LYS A 22 -3.22 21.22 -14.14
N ALA A 23 -3.98 20.51 -14.99
CA ALA A 23 -3.68 20.41 -16.42
C ALA A 23 -3.50 21.79 -17.08
N ASP A 24 -4.39 22.74 -16.82
CA ASP A 24 -4.29 24.11 -17.37
C ASP A 24 -3.06 24.88 -16.87
N THR A 25 -2.55 24.54 -15.69
CA THR A 25 -1.36 25.17 -15.10
C THR A 25 -0.08 24.59 -15.68
N TYR A 26 0.00 23.26 -15.81
CA TYR A 26 1.23 22.56 -16.18
C TYR A 26 1.38 22.30 -17.69
N ILE A 27 0.28 22.21 -18.43
CA ILE A 27 0.29 21.87 -19.85
C ILE A 27 -0.09 23.11 -20.64
N THR A 28 0.90 23.91 -21.04
CA THR A 28 0.66 25.17 -21.74
C THR A 28 0.20 24.98 -23.18
N SER A 29 0.60 23.90 -23.86
CA SER A 29 0.13 23.56 -25.21
C SER A 29 -1.33 23.06 -25.20
N PRO A 30 -2.26 23.76 -25.88
CA PRO A 30 -3.65 23.32 -26.01
C PRO A 30 -3.78 21.96 -26.71
N GLU A 31 -2.92 21.68 -27.69
CA GLU A 31 -2.91 20.44 -28.46
C GLU A 31 -2.53 19.25 -27.59
N LEU A 32 -1.43 19.38 -26.83
CA LEU A 32 -1.00 18.35 -25.88
C LEU A 32 -2.06 18.10 -24.81
N ARG A 33 -2.67 19.18 -24.28
CA ARG A 33 -3.75 19.08 -23.30
C ARG A 33 -4.94 18.30 -23.86
N LYS A 34 -5.36 18.60 -25.09
CA LYS A 34 -6.45 17.88 -25.76
C LYS A 34 -6.13 16.38 -25.94
N THR A 35 -4.89 16.03 -26.29
CA THR A 35 -4.46 14.64 -26.39
C THR A 35 -4.49 13.94 -25.03
N LEU A 36 -3.99 14.60 -23.99
CA LEU A 36 -4.00 14.07 -22.63
C LEU A 36 -5.43 13.95 -22.08
N ASP A 37 -6.34 14.88 -22.37
CA ASP A 37 -7.75 14.79 -22.00
C ASP A 37 -8.39 13.54 -22.62
N ALA A 38 -8.10 13.26 -23.90
CA ALA A 38 -8.57 12.06 -24.57
C ALA A 38 -8.01 10.79 -23.91
N ILE A 39 -6.72 10.75 -23.57
CA ILE A 39 -6.09 9.63 -22.85
C ILE A 39 -6.75 9.44 -21.48
N MET A 40 -6.94 10.51 -20.71
CA MET A 40 -7.54 10.44 -19.38
C MET A 40 -8.98 9.92 -19.44
N GLN A 41 -9.74 10.29 -20.46
CA GLN A 41 -11.10 9.80 -20.69
C GLN A 41 -11.17 8.30 -21.02
N THR A 42 -10.08 7.69 -21.50
CA THR A 42 -10.03 6.23 -21.72
C THR A 42 -10.02 5.44 -20.41
N ASN A 43 -9.56 6.04 -19.32
CA ASN A 43 -9.50 5.42 -18.01
C ASN A 43 -10.86 5.54 -17.32
N VAL A 44 -11.55 4.42 -17.15
CA VAL A 44 -12.92 4.39 -16.64
C VAL A 44 -13.05 3.45 -15.44
N HIS A 45 -13.94 3.79 -14.51
CA HIS A 45 -14.41 2.88 -13.47
C HIS A 45 -15.89 2.65 -13.68
N SER A 46 -16.29 1.39 -13.89
CA SER A 46 -17.61 1.01 -14.41
C SER A 46 -17.88 1.63 -15.79
N ARG A 47 -18.67 2.71 -15.88
CA ARG A 47 -19.00 3.40 -17.15
C ARG A 47 -18.54 4.86 -17.17
N TRP A 48 -17.92 5.33 -16.10
CA TRP A 48 -17.60 6.74 -15.90
C TRP A 48 -16.08 6.94 -15.96
N PRO A 49 -15.59 8.00 -16.61
CA PRO A 49 -14.19 8.39 -16.52
C PRO A 49 -13.74 8.50 -15.06
N ILE A 50 -12.54 8.02 -14.78
CA ILE A 50 -11.90 8.21 -13.47
C ILE A 50 -11.55 9.69 -13.38
N LYS A 51 -12.06 10.34 -12.33
CA LYS A 51 -11.73 11.72 -11.99
C LYS A 51 -10.57 11.74 -11.01
N ASP A 52 -9.92 12.89 -10.90
CA ASP A 52 -8.87 13.16 -9.92
C ASP A 52 -7.65 12.22 -10.04
N MET A 53 -7.32 11.77 -11.26
CA MET A 53 -6.12 10.97 -11.50
C MET A 53 -4.86 11.78 -11.19
N GLY A 54 -3.93 11.16 -10.45
CA GLY A 54 -2.64 11.77 -10.12
C GLY A 54 -1.61 11.51 -11.21
N ILE A 55 -0.98 12.57 -11.73
CA ILE A 55 0.22 12.48 -12.57
C ILE A 55 1.44 12.65 -11.69
N ILE A 56 2.43 11.77 -11.87
CA ILE A 56 3.77 11.94 -11.30
C ILE A 56 4.61 12.71 -12.33
N SER A 57 5.31 13.75 -11.88
CA SER A 57 6.30 14.49 -12.67
C SER A 57 7.60 14.60 -11.90
N ILE A 58 8.73 14.36 -12.56
CA ILE A 58 10.08 14.46 -12.01
C ILE A 58 10.71 15.70 -12.64
N GLY A 59 11.04 16.70 -11.82
CA GLY A 59 11.36 18.05 -12.30
C GLY A 59 10.14 18.76 -12.89
N GLU A 60 10.35 19.47 -14.00
CA GLU A 60 9.28 20.17 -14.72
C GLU A 60 8.46 19.20 -15.59
N PRO A 61 7.12 19.35 -15.68
CA PRO A 61 6.28 18.49 -16.51
C PRO A 61 6.60 18.63 -18.01
N ASP A 62 7.27 17.63 -18.58
CA ASP A 62 7.74 17.62 -19.97
C ASP A 62 7.26 16.41 -20.80
N PHE A 63 6.59 15.44 -20.17
CA PHE A 63 6.04 14.22 -20.78
C PHE A 63 7.03 13.39 -21.60
N ARG A 64 8.34 13.51 -21.31
CA ARG A 64 9.34 12.64 -21.92
C ARG A 64 9.30 11.23 -21.35
N GLU A 65 9.99 10.31 -22.01
CA GLU A 65 10.20 8.97 -21.47
C GLU A 65 11.09 9.02 -20.22
N TYR A 66 10.70 8.29 -19.18
CA TYR A 66 11.47 8.13 -17.96
C TYR A 66 12.60 7.13 -18.13
N SER A 67 13.77 7.52 -17.66
CA SER A 67 14.93 6.63 -17.46
C SER A 67 14.61 5.51 -16.46
N PRO A 68 15.38 4.41 -16.44
CA PRO A 68 15.20 3.34 -15.46
C PRO A 68 15.25 3.83 -14.00
N GLU A 69 16.12 4.79 -13.69
CA GLU A 69 16.27 5.39 -12.36
C GLU A 69 15.02 6.17 -11.97
N GLU A 70 14.42 6.88 -12.92
CA GLU A 70 13.18 7.63 -12.74
C GLU A 70 11.98 6.71 -12.55
N LYS A 71 11.90 5.61 -13.31
CA LYS A 71 10.87 4.58 -13.09
C LYS A 71 10.98 3.97 -11.69
N GLN A 72 12.20 3.73 -11.22
CA GLN A 72 12.43 3.27 -9.85
C GLN A 72 12.02 4.32 -8.80
N LEU A 73 12.24 5.61 -9.09
CA LEU A 73 11.77 6.71 -8.24
C LEU A 73 10.23 6.80 -8.22
N CYS A 74 9.55 6.59 -9.34
CA CYS A 74 8.08 6.50 -9.37
C CYS A 74 7.57 5.37 -8.48
N GLN A 75 8.22 4.19 -8.48
CA GLN A 75 7.87 3.11 -7.55
C GLN A 75 8.11 3.51 -6.08
N GLU A 76 9.21 4.19 -5.77
CA GLU A 76 9.46 4.73 -4.42
C GLU A 76 8.35 5.70 -4.00
N VAL A 77 7.94 6.60 -4.88
CA VAL A 77 6.85 7.57 -4.63
C VAL A 77 5.51 6.88 -4.44
N ARG A 78 5.20 5.88 -5.27
CA ARG A 78 4.01 5.02 -5.09
C ARG A 78 3.95 4.44 -3.69
N THR A 79 5.05 3.86 -3.21
CA THR A 79 5.13 3.24 -1.89
C THR A 79 5.00 4.28 -0.77
N ILE A 80 5.61 5.46 -0.94
CA ILE A 80 5.45 6.61 -0.03
C ILE A 80 3.97 7.01 0.07
N LEU A 81 3.31 7.26 -1.07
CA LEU A 81 1.90 7.65 -1.14
C LEU A 81 1.01 6.61 -0.47
N PHE A 82 1.27 5.32 -0.71
CA PHE A 82 0.49 4.24 -0.12
C PHE A 82 0.59 4.28 1.42
N ILE A 83 1.79 4.29 1.99
CA ILE A 83 1.94 4.25 3.46
C ILE A 83 1.41 5.53 4.12
N SER A 84 1.58 6.71 3.49
CA SER A 84 1.05 7.95 4.05
C SER A 84 -0.47 8.06 3.96
N ALA A 85 -1.10 7.50 2.94
CA ALA A 85 -2.56 7.46 2.84
C ALA A 85 -3.15 6.42 3.80
N LEU A 86 -2.48 5.27 3.93
CA LEU A 86 -2.88 4.25 4.90
C LEU A 86 -2.76 4.81 6.33
N ALA A 87 -1.70 5.55 6.65
CA ALA A 87 -1.54 6.24 7.92
C ALA A 87 -2.63 7.27 8.21
N ARG A 88 -2.97 8.09 7.22
CA ARG A 88 -4.04 9.06 7.36
C ARG A 88 -5.40 8.39 7.61
N SER A 89 -5.74 7.38 6.81
CA SER A 89 -7.03 6.69 6.88
C SER A 89 -7.18 5.82 8.14
N GLY A 90 -6.11 5.20 8.61
CA GLY A 90 -6.10 4.36 9.82
C GLY A 90 -6.24 5.13 11.14
N VAL A 91 -5.94 6.44 11.15
CA VAL A 91 -5.97 7.28 12.36
C VAL A 91 -7.30 8.03 12.52
N LEU A 92 -7.93 8.46 11.42
CA LEU A 92 -8.98 9.48 11.48
C LEU A 92 -10.41 8.95 11.67
N GLU A 93 -10.71 7.76 11.17
CA GLU A 93 -12.11 7.33 11.06
C GLU A 93 -12.34 6.04 11.86
N ARG A 94 -12.88 6.20 13.07
CA ARG A 94 -13.40 5.09 13.88
C ARG A 94 -14.93 5.15 13.83
N GLY A 95 -15.52 4.47 12.86
CA GLY A 95 -16.97 4.46 12.68
C GLY A 95 -17.47 3.42 11.70
N PRO A 96 -18.80 3.23 11.59
CA PRO A 96 -19.41 2.23 10.71
C PRO A 96 -19.09 2.45 9.21
N ASN A 97 -18.58 3.62 8.85
CA ASN A 97 -18.30 4.03 7.48
C ASN A 97 -16.81 4.12 7.13
N VAL A 98 -15.91 3.63 8.00
CA VAL A 98 -14.46 3.70 7.78
C VAL A 98 -14.03 3.12 6.42
N GLY A 99 -14.72 2.10 5.94
CA GLY A 99 -14.45 1.48 4.64
C GLY A 99 -14.52 2.45 3.45
N HIS A 100 -15.29 3.54 3.55
CA HIS A 100 -15.38 4.57 2.51
C HIS A 100 -14.16 5.49 2.43
N TYR A 101 -13.24 5.40 3.39
CA TYR A 101 -12.02 6.20 3.44
C TYR A 101 -10.75 5.38 3.21
N ILE A 102 -10.87 4.06 3.11
CA ILE A 102 -9.73 3.16 2.92
C ILE A 102 -9.35 3.12 1.45
N ALA A 103 -8.08 3.43 1.18
CA ALA A 103 -7.45 3.15 -0.09
C ALA A 103 -6.80 1.77 -0.06
N THR A 104 -6.88 1.05 -1.17
CA THR A 104 -6.25 -0.27 -1.39
C THR A 104 -5.02 -0.09 -2.27
N SER A 105 -4.19 -1.12 -2.40
CA SER A 105 -2.96 -1.00 -3.19
C SER A 105 -3.21 -0.70 -4.67
N GLU A 106 -4.39 -1.08 -5.19
CA GLU A 106 -4.82 -0.74 -6.54
C GLU A 106 -4.96 0.76 -6.77
N ASN A 107 -5.35 1.54 -5.76
CA ASN A 107 -5.49 2.99 -5.85
C ASN A 107 -4.14 3.71 -6.10
N PHE A 108 -3.02 3.01 -5.88
CA PHE A 108 -1.66 3.52 -6.10
C PHE A 108 -0.97 2.78 -7.24
N SER A 109 -1.70 2.08 -8.11
CA SER A 109 -1.10 1.42 -9.27
C SER A 109 -0.53 2.46 -10.21
N LEU A 110 0.69 2.25 -10.67
CA LEU A 110 1.30 3.07 -11.71
C LEU A 110 0.88 2.52 -13.06
N PHE A 111 0.40 3.42 -13.93
CA PHE A 111 0.04 3.10 -15.30
C PHE A 111 0.90 3.93 -16.24
N GLU A 112 1.65 3.26 -17.11
CA GLU A 112 2.40 3.89 -18.19
C GLU A 112 1.57 3.76 -19.48
N GLN A 113 1.01 4.88 -19.96
CA GLN A 113 0.32 4.95 -21.25
C GLN A 113 1.20 5.73 -22.21
N ASN A 114 1.98 5.00 -23.01
CA ASN A 114 2.88 5.63 -23.96
C ASN A 114 2.07 6.27 -25.09
N PHE A 115 2.36 7.53 -25.40
CA PHE A 115 1.72 8.28 -26.47
C PHE A 115 2.74 9.16 -27.19
N GLN A 116 2.42 9.54 -28.43
CA GLN A 116 3.16 10.57 -29.15
C GLN A 116 2.22 11.76 -29.35
N PRO A 117 2.59 12.99 -28.96
CA PRO A 117 1.71 14.16 -28.99
C PRO A 117 0.99 14.39 -30.33
N ASP A 118 1.67 14.08 -31.44
CA ASP A 118 1.19 14.31 -32.80
C ASP A 118 0.44 13.11 -33.40
N THR A 119 0.16 12.07 -32.61
CA THR A 119 -0.54 10.86 -33.07
C THR A 119 -1.79 10.59 -32.26
N LYS A 120 -2.76 9.94 -32.89
CA LYS A 120 -3.98 9.46 -32.23
C LYS A 120 -3.82 8.07 -31.60
N TYR A 121 -2.61 7.53 -31.57
CA TYR A 121 -2.35 6.16 -31.16
C TYR A 121 -1.65 6.11 -29.80
N THR A 122 -1.98 5.08 -29.02
CA THR A 122 -1.31 4.77 -27.77
C THR A 122 -0.84 3.32 -27.76
N ALA A 123 0.14 3.04 -26.90
CA ALA A 123 0.58 1.71 -26.59
C ALA A 123 0.63 1.52 -25.07
N THR A 124 0.31 0.32 -24.64
CA THR A 124 0.40 -0.10 -23.25
C THR A 124 1.24 -1.36 -23.15
N GLN A 125 2.02 -1.44 -22.07
CA GLN A 125 2.70 -2.66 -21.68
C GLN A 125 1.88 -3.34 -20.58
N ASP A 126 1.63 -4.64 -20.74
CA ASP A 126 0.97 -5.47 -19.74
C ASP A 126 1.83 -6.71 -19.43
N GLY A 127 1.50 -7.39 -18.33
CA GLY A 127 2.23 -8.54 -17.82
C GLY A 127 3.52 -8.15 -17.10
N TYR A 128 3.89 -8.96 -16.11
CA TYR A 128 5.12 -8.79 -15.34
C TYR A 128 6.09 -9.96 -15.54
N VAL A 129 5.57 -11.19 -15.57
CA VAL A 129 6.37 -12.40 -15.86
C VAL A 129 6.56 -12.56 -17.37
N VAL A 130 5.49 -12.39 -18.14
CA VAL A 130 5.50 -12.36 -19.60
C VAL A 130 5.06 -10.97 -20.03
N ASN A 131 6.02 -10.14 -20.42
CA ASN A 131 5.73 -8.78 -20.85
C ASN A 131 5.13 -8.80 -22.26
N MET A 132 3.94 -8.23 -22.40
CA MET A 132 3.21 -8.10 -23.66
C MET A 132 3.06 -6.62 -24.00
N TRP A 133 3.32 -6.30 -25.26
CA TRP A 133 3.10 -4.97 -25.80
C TRP A 133 1.83 -4.94 -26.63
N HIS A 134 0.92 -4.05 -26.26
CA HIS A 134 -0.34 -3.81 -26.97
C HIS A 134 -0.26 -2.39 -27.55
N GLY A 135 -0.13 -2.26 -28.87
CA GLY A 135 0.09 -0.99 -29.54
C GLY A 135 -0.81 -0.76 -30.74
N GLY A 136 -0.81 0.47 -31.25
CA GLY A 136 -1.63 0.88 -32.40
C GLY A 136 -3.10 1.09 -32.04
N HIS A 137 -3.42 1.24 -30.76
CA HIS A 137 -4.77 1.53 -30.31
C HIS A 137 -5.10 2.99 -30.56
N ASP A 138 -6.18 3.26 -31.29
CA ASP A 138 -6.72 4.61 -31.39
C ASP A 138 -7.23 5.04 -29.99
N ILE A 139 -6.70 6.15 -29.48
CA ILE A 139 -7.01 6.69 -28.14
C ILE A 139 -8.53 6.86 -27.98
N THR A 140 -9.25 7.15 -29.06
CA THR A 140 -10.71 7.35 -29.01
C THR A 140 -11.52 6.06 -28.92
N GLN A 141 -10.89 4.90 -29.14
CA GLN A 141 -11.55 3.60 -29.25
C GLN A 141 -11.21 2.63 -28.11
N VAL A 142 -10.14 2.90 -27.36
CA VAL A 142 -9.70 2.05 -26.25
C VAL A 142 -10.28 2.54 -24.92
N GLN A 143 -10.62 1.60 -24.04
CA GLN A 143 -11.04 1.89 -22.67
C GLN A 143 -10.28 1.00 -21.70
N PHE A 144 -9.60 1.62 -20.74
CA PHE A 144 -8.92 0.95 -19.64
C PHE A 144 -9.84 0.97 -18.43
N ARG A 145 -10.37 -0.21 -18.08
CA ARG A 145 -11.37 -0.35 -17.02
C ARG A 145 -10.67 -0.70 -15.71
N ALA A 146 -10.76 0.18 -14.72
CA ALA A 146 -10.42 -0.18 -13.35
C ALA A 146 -11.38 -1.29 -12.86
N PRO A 147 -10.87 -2.31 -12.15
CA PRO A 147 -11.72 -3.37 -11.60
C PRO A 147 -12.77 -2.81 -10.64
N GLU A 148 -13.97 -3.41 -10.63
CA GLU A 148 -15.10 -2.93 -9.83
C GLU A 148 -14.83 -2.96 -8.32
N TYR A 149 -13.99 -3.89 -7.87
CA TYR A 149 -13.59 -4.01 -6.47
C TYR A 149 -12.62 -2.91 -6.01
N VAL A 150 -12.06 -2.09 -6.91
CA VAL A 150 -11.20 -0.98 -6.50
C VAL A 150 -12.06 0.10 -5.85
N PRO A 151 -11.87 0.39 -4.55
CA PRO A 151 -12.67 1.38 -3.85
C PRO A 151 -12.37 2.79 -4.37
N LYS A 152 -13.34 3.69 -4.20
CA LYS A 152 -13.17 5.13 -4.41
C LYS A 152 -13.23 5.83 -3.05
N PRO A 153 -12.08 6.09 -2.41
CA PRO A 153 -12.07 6.79 -1.14
C PRO A 153 -12.77 8.15 -1.28
N ILE A 154 -13.66 8.50 -0.33
CA ILE A 154 -14.36 9.80 -0.32
C ILE A 154 -13.34 10.94 -0.26
N VAL A 155 -12.25 10.74 0.50
CA VAL A 155 -11.17 11.69 0.66
C VAL A 155 -9.85 10.96 0.46
N PHE A 156 -9.01 11.52 -0.40
CA PHE A 156 -7.62 11.08 -0.56
C PHE A 156 -6.70 12.13 0.06
N GLN A 157 -6.06 11.78 1.16
CA GLN A 157 -5.15 12.64 1.92
C GLN A 157 -3.95 11.85 2.41
N GLN A 158 -2.82 12.53 2.51
CA GLN A 158 -1.57 11.97 3.01
C GLN A 158 -1.29 12.41 4.45
N ASP A 159 -0.68 11.55 5.25
CA ASP A 159 -0.14 11.93 6.55
C ASP A 159 1.16 12.72 6.37
N THR A 160 1.08 14.04 6.52
CA THR A 160 2.22 14.95 6.32
C THR A 160 3.33 14.77 7.35
N ASN A 161 3.00 14.33 8.57
CA ASN A 161 3.98 14.09 9.63
C ASN A 161 4.80 12.84 9.30
N LEU A 162 4.13 11.78 8.85
CA LEU A 162 4.80 10.58 8.38
C LEU A 162 5.69 10.87 7.17
N LEU A 163 5.21 11.64 6.19
CA LEU A 163 6.03 12.06 5.04
C LEU A 163 7.31 12.78 5.48
N ALA A 164 7.19 13.77 6.37
CA ALA A 164 8.34 14.50 6.89
C ALA A 164 9.33 13.58 7.64
N ALA A 165 8.82 12.62 8.42
CA ALA A 165 9.63 11.64 9.12
C ALA A 165 10.36 10.70 8.15
N LEU A 166 9.67 10.17 7.13
CA LEU A 166 10.25 9.31 6.09
C LEU A 166 11.39 10.02 5.36
N PHE A 167 11.20 11.28 4.99
CA PHE A 167 12.24 12.07 4.34
C PHE A 167 13.44 12.35 5.24
N THR A 168 13.20 12.59 6.54
CA THR A 168 14.28 12.69 7.52
C THR A 168 15.06 11.38 7.61
N LEU A 169 14.38 10.23 7.63
CA LEU A 169 15.01 8.91 7.63
C LEU A 169 15.78 8.63 6.33
N ARG A 170 15.26 9.02 5.17
CA ARG A 170 15.93 8.88 3.87
C ARG A 170 17.29 9.57 3.87
N LYS A 171 17.40 10.74 4.51
CA LYS A 171 18.65 11.49 4.65
C LYS A 171 19.58 10.92 5.74
N LYS A 172 19.04 10.69 6.94
CA LYS A 172 19.84 10.41 8.15
C LYS A 172 20.04 8.92 8.44
N GLN A 173 19.11 8.06 8.05
CA GLN A 173 19.07 6.64 8.40
C GLN A 173 18.67 5.77 7.19
N LYS A 174 19.48 5.84 6.12
CA LYS A 174 19.21 5.17 4.83
C LYS A 174 18.87 3.67 4.94
N ARG A 175 19.49 2.94 5.89
CA ARG A 175 19.19 1.51 6.11
C ARG A 175 17.77 1.32 6.63
N LEU A 176 17.36 2.08 7.65
CA LEU A 176 16.02 2.02 8.22
C LEU A 176 14.97 2.47 7.18
N TYR A 177 15.25 3.55 6.45
CA TYR A 177 14.38 4.00 5.36
C TYR A 177 14.12 2.89 4.32
N ARG A 178 15.18 2.29 3.77
CA ARG A 178 15.04 1.18 2.80
C ARG A 178 14.29 -0.02 3.38
N ARG A 179 14.48 -0.29 4.68
CA ARG A 179 13.77 -1.36 5.38
C ARG A 179 12.27 -1.08 5.48
N ILE A 180 11.89 0.16 5.81
CA ILE A 180 10.49 0.60 5.80
C ILE A 180 9.91 0.47 4.39
N MET A 181 10.58 1.02 3.36
CA MET A 181 10.08 0.95 1.99
C MET A 181 9.83 -0.49 1.53
N ARG A 182 10.77 -1.41 1.77
CA ARG A 182 10.62 -2.83 1.43
C ARG A 182 9.50 -3.53 2.22
N ALA A 183 9.37 -3.21 3.50
CA ALA A 183 8.28 -3.73 4.32
C ALA A 183 6.92 -3.23 3.79
N THR A 184 6.85 -1.96 3.41
CA THR A 184 5.66 -1.37 2.79
C THR A 184 5.32 -2.03 1.46
N ASP A 185 6.32 -2.29 0.60
CA ASP A 185 6.09 -3.00 -0.67
C ASP A 185 5.45 -4.37 -0.45
N MET A 186 5.90 -5.12 0.57
CA MET A 186 5.29 -6.40 0.95
C MET A 186 3.88 -6.21 1.52
N MET A 187 3.66 -5.17 2.34
CA MET A 187 2.35 -4.83 2.86
C MET A 187 1.36 -4.50 1.73
N MET A 188 1.80 -3.80 0.67
CA MET A 188 0.97 -3.52 -0.50
C MET A 188 0.48 -4.80 -1.17
N GLN A 189 1.31 -5.85 -1.23
CA GLN A 189 0.86 -7.14 -1.78
C GLN A 189 -0.30 -7.74 -0.98
N ALA A 190 -0.33 -7.55 0.34
CA ALA A 190 -1.44 -8.00 1.18
C ALA A 190 -2.71 -7.15 1.03
N TYR A 191 -2.58 -5.92 0.51
CA TYR A 191 -3.63 -4.90 0.45
C TYR A 191 -4.26 -4.71 -0.94
N TYR A 192 -3.95 -5.61 -1.89
CA TYR A 192 -4.77 -5.75 -3.08
C TYR A 192 -6.18 -6.21 -2.69
N ASN A 193 -7.22 -5.53 -3.14
CA ASN A 193 -8.62 -5.90 -2.94
C ASN A 193 -9.12 -6.96 -3.94
N ASP A 194 -8.22 -7.72 -4.56
CA ASP A 194 -8.58 -8.85 -5.42
C ASP A 194 -9.09 -10.05 -4.59
N THR A 195 -10.29 -10.51 -4.92
CA THR A 195 -10.91 -11.73 -4.37
C THR A 195 -10.13 -13.01 -4.65
N LYS A 196 -9.26 -13.01 -5.67
CA LYS A 196 -8.38 -14.15 -6.01
C LYS A 196 -7.20 -14.28 -5.05
N LEU A 197 -6.88 -13.23 -4.29
CA LEU A 197 -5.81 -13.28 -3.30
C LEU A 197 -6.32 -13.93 -2.01
N SER A 198 -5.88 -15.18 -1.78
CA SER A 198 -6.25 -15.96 -0.60
C SER A 198 -5.87 -15.28 0.73
N GLU A 199 -6.63 -15.54 1.78
CA GLU A 199 -6.31 -15.04 3.14
C GLU A 199 -4.93 -15.53 3.61
N ALA A 200 -4.56 -16.77 3.26
CA ALA A 200 -3.23 -17.30 3.53
C ALA A 200 -2.13 -16.44 2.92
N ALA A 201 -2.24 -16.08 1.64
CA ALA A 201 -1.26 -15.23 0.96
C ALA A 201 -1.14 -13.85 1.60
N ARG A 202 -2.27 -13.25 2.04
CA ARG A 202 -2.27 -11.97 2.76
C ARG A 202 -1.52 -12.07 4.09
N ILE A 203 -1.77 -13.13 4.88
CA ILE A 203 -1.04 -13.37 6.14
C ILE A 203 0.46 -13.52 5.89
N LEU A 204 0.86 -14.26 4.85
CA LEU A 204 2.28 -14.43 4.52
C LEU A 204 2.92 -13.11 4.10
N ALA A 205 2.27 -12.31 3.25
CA ALA A 205 2.77 -11.00 2.83
C ALA A 205 2.95 -10.03 4.01
N ILE A 206 1.98 -9.98 4.94
CA ILE A 206 2.07 -9.18 6.16
C ILE A 206 3.18 -9.68 7.09
N ALA A 207 3.32 -11.00 7.22
CA ALA A 207 4.39 -11.57 8.04
C ALA A 207 5.75 -11.19 7.46
N SER A 208 5.95 -11.31 6.15
CA SER A 208 7.16 -10.85 5.46
C SER A 208 7.40 -9.35 5.68
N ALA A 209 6.36 -8.52 5.64
CA ALA A 209 6.46 -7.09 5.92
C ALA A 209 7.01 -6.84 7.34
N TYR A 210 6.52 -7.55 8.37
CA TYR A 210 7.06 -7.42 9.72
C TYR A 210 8.45 -8.02 9.90
N GLU A 211 8.75 -9.15 9.26
CA GLU A 211 10.09 -9.75 9.27
C GLU A 211 11.12 -8.75 8.76
N ILE A 212 10.80 -8.06 7.66
CA ILE A 212 11.63 -7.00 7.11
C ILE A 212 11.66 -5.80 8.06
N LEU A 213 10.51 -5.27 8.48
CA LEU A 213 10.42 -4.03 9.27
C LEU A 213 11.21 -4.12 10.58
N PHE A 214 11.08 -5.25 11.28
CA PHE A 214 11.70 -5.50 12.58
C PHE A 214 13.06 -6.22 12.48
N ASP A 215 13.54 -6.53 11.27
CA ASP A 215 14.83 -7.20 11.04
C ASP A 215 14.92 -8.52 11.83
N LEU A 216 13.85 -9.34 11.73
CA LEU A 216 13.72 -10.56 12.52
C LEU A 216 14.75 -11.62 12.09
N PRO A 217 15.27 -12.43 13.02
CA PRO A 217 16.25 -13.48 12.71
C PRO A 217 15.63 -14.63 11.91
N GLU A 218 16.47 -15.41 11.21
CA GLU A 218 16.04 -16.59 10.43
C GLU A 218 15.39 -17.71 11.26
N SER A 219 15.65 -17.74 12.57
CA SER A 219 15.04 -18.69 13.49
C SER A 219 14.50 -17.99 14.72
N GLY A 220 13.39 -18.51 15.25
CA GLY A 220 12.74 -17.94 16.42
C GLY A 220 11.96 -16.65 16.13
N GLN A 221 11.56 -16.40 14.88
CA GLN A 221 10.80 -15.21 14.45
C GLN A 221 9.59 -14.93 15.34
N ARG A 222 8.82 -15.97 15.70
CA ARG A 222 7.64 -15.84 16.57
C ARG A 222 7.98 -15.16 17.90
N ARG A 223 9.11 -15.57 18.52
CA ARG A 223 9.56 -14.99 19.78
C ARG A 223 10.07 -13.57 19.55
N ALA A 224 10.88 -13.36 18.52
CA ALA A 224 11.44 -12.05 18.20
C ALA A 224 10.35 -11.01 17.90
N LEU A 225 9.35 -11.34 17.06
CA LEU A 225 8.22 -10.44 16.80
C LEU A 225 7.48 -10.10 18.09
N ARG A 226 7.15 -11.11 18.90
CA ARG A 226 6.43 -10.91 20.16
C ARG A 226 7.21 -9.95 21.08
N ASP A 227 8.52 -10.15 21.19
CA ASP A 227 9.38 -9.34 22.05
C ASP A 227 9.48 -7.90 21.51
N GLU A 228 9.51 -7.68 20.19
CA GLU A 228 9.41 -6.35 19.57
C GLU A 228 8.06 -5.68 19.81
N PHE A 229 6.95 -6.43 19.70
CA PHE A 229 5.62 -5.91 19.98
C PHE A 229 5.45 -5.51 21.45
N GLU A 230 6.03 -6.29 22.36
CA GLU A 230 6.07 -5.95 23.77
C GLU A 230 6.88 -4.67 23.99
N ARG A 231 8.06 -4.56 23.37
CA ARG A 231 8.94 -3.39 23.50
C ARG A 231 8.30 -2.10 22.97
N LEU A 232 7.59 -2.17 21.84
CA LEU A 232 7.07 -1.00 21.13
C LEU A 232 5.66 -0.61 21.53
N PHE A 233 4.83 -1.59 21.92
CA PHE A 233 3.39 -1.37 22.05
C PHE A 233 2.81 -1.78 23.42
N ASP A 234 3.59 -2.32 24.36
CA ASP A 234 3.14 -2.56 25.75
C ASP A 234 3.10 -1.24 26.53
N LEU A 235 1.94 -0.56 26.48
CA LEU A 235 1.71 0.64 27.29
C LEU A 235 1.28 0.23 28.70
N PRO A 236 1.72 0.93 29.76
CA PRO A 236 1.32 0.61 31.14
C PRO A 236 -0.20 0.60 31.38
N SER A 237 -0.95 1.36 30.58
CA SER A 237 -2.41 1.46 30.64
C SER A 237 -3.16 0.35 29.87
N ASP A 238 -2.46 -0.45 29.06
CA ASP A 238 -3.12 -1.47 28.24
C ASP A 238 -3.63 -2.64 29.11
N PRO A 239 -4.86 -3.14 28.86
CA PRO A 239 -5.37 -4.29 29.58
C PRO A 239 -4.53 -5.54 29.31
N ARG A 240 -4.08 -6.20 30.38
CA ARG A 240 -3.33 -7.46 30.31
C ARG A 240 -4.25 -8.67 30.46
N ARG A 241 -3.95 -9.74 29.74
CA ARG A 241 -4.66 -11.02 29.81
C ARG A 241 -3.67 -12.16 29.89
N THR A 242 -4.04 -13.20 30.64
CA THR A 242 -3.27 -14.45 30.66
C THR A 242 -3.70 -15.35 29.51
N PHE A 243 -2.76 -15.73 28.65
CA PHE A 243 -3.01 -16.64 27.54
C PHE A 243 -1.90 -17.68 27.36
N VAL A 244 -2.21 -18.74 26.63
CA VAL A 244 -1.25 -19.78 26.26
C VAL A 244 -0.33 -19.26 25.16
N THR A 245 0.97 -19.24 25.42
CA THR A 245 1.99 -18.81 24.45
C THR A 245 2.40 -19.96 23.52
N HIS A 246 2.74 -21.11 24.09
CA HIS A 246 3.11 -22.32 23.36
C HIS A 246 2.98 -23.56 24.26
N LYS A 247 2.94 -24.73 23.63
CA LYS A 247 3.16 -26.02 24.29
C LYS A 247 4.59 -26.47 24.00
N ASP A 248 5.32 -26.92 25.02
CA ASP A 248 6.65 -27.49 24.81
C ASP A 248 6.56 -28.89 24.17
N ARG A 249 7.71 -29.49 23.85
CA ARG A 249 7.79 -30.85 23.29
C ARG A 249 7.23 -31.93 24.23
N ARG A 250 7.07 -31.63 25.52
CA ARG A 250 6.52 -32.52 26.55
C ARG A 250 5.02 -32.27 26.79
N GLY A 251 4.39 -31.40 26.00
CA GLY A 251 2.99 -31.03 26.13
C GLY A 251 2.68 -30.03 27.25
N LYS A 252 3.70 -29.53 27.98
CA LYS A 252 3.51 -28.53 29.03
C LYS A 252 3.10 -27.21 28.40
N THR A 253 2.03 -26.63 28.94
CA THR A 253 1.48 -25.37 28.46
C THR A 253 2.15 -24.20 29.17
N HIS A 254 2.75 -23.29 28.40
CA HIS A 254 3.34 -22.06 28.93
C HIS A 254 2.34 -20.91 28.81
N ARG A 255 1.99 -20.30 29.94
CA ARG A 255 1.10 -19.14 30.00
C ARG A 255 1.90 -17.86 30.25
N ALA A 256 1.45 -16.75 29.67
CA ALA A 256 2.02 -15.42 29.92
C ALA A 256 0.89 -14.40 30.15
N ASN A 257 1.15 -13.41 31.01
CA ASN A 257 0.25 -12.28 31.24
C ASN A 257 0.75 -11.05 30.47
N LYS A 258 0.18 -10.78 29.30
CA LYS A 258 0.64 -9.73 28.37
C LYS A 258 -0.56 -8.96 27.79
N THR A 259 -0.29 -7.86 27.09
CA THR A 259 -1.34 -7.07 26.43
C THR A 259 -1.99 -7.83 25.27
N VAL A 260 -3.16 -7.38 24.85
CA VAL A 260 -3.86 -7.94 23.67
C VAL A 260 -3.03 -7.84 22.40
N LYS A 261 -2.17 -6.82 22.28
CA LYS A 261 -1.28 -6.60 21.13
C LYS A 261 -0.19 -7.68 21.04
N VAL A 262 0.43 -8.00 22.17
CA VAL A 262 1.40 -9.11 22.27
C VAL A 262 0.72 -10.45 22.04
N TYR A 263 -0.53 -10.61 22.51
CA TYR A 263 -1.31 -11.81 22.23
C TYR A 263 -1.60 -11.98 20.73
N TRP A 264 -2.01 -10.89 20.08
CA TRP A 264 -2.23 -10.84 18.64
C TRP A 264 -0.96 -11.25 17.88
N ALA A 265 0.20 -10.65 18.18
CA ALA A 265 1.46 -10.97 17.52
C ALA A 265 1.82 -12.45 17.66
N ASN A 266 1.64 -13.01 18.87
CA ASN A 266 1.90 -14.41 19.13
C ASN A 266 0.98 -15.35 18.33
N LYS A 267 -0.29 -14.99 18.15
CA LYS A 267 -1.26 -15.80 17.41
C LYS A 267 -1.18 -15.61 15.90
N PHE A 268 -0.88 -14.40 15.45
CA PHE A 268 -0.59 -14.09 14.06
C PHE A 268 0.56 -14.96 13.53
N TYR A 269 1.65 -15.07 14.28
CA TYR A 269 2.76 -15.94 13.91
C TYR A 269 2.45 -17.44 14.02
N GLU A 270 1.55 -17.83 14.92
CA GLU A 270 1.07 -19.22 15.01
C GLU A 270 0.30 -19.59 13.73
N LEU A 271 -0.60 -18.71 13.28
CA LEU A 271 -1.33 -18.84 12.02
C LEU A 271 -0.37 -18.88 10.82
N ARG A 272 0.58 -17.94 10.74
CA ARG A 272 1.63 -17.95 9.71
C ARG A 272 2.39 -19.27 9.67
N ASN A 273 2.79 -19.79 10.82
CA ASN A 273 3.50 -21.07 10.91
C ASN A 273 2.63 -22.25 10.47
N ALA A 274 1.34 -22.26 10.83
CA ALA A 274 0.41 -23.26 10.33
C ALA A 274 0.33 -23.24 8.79
N ILE A 275 0.21 -22.05 8.19
CA ILE A 275 0.16 -21.86 6.73
C ILE A 275 1.44 -22.35 6.06
N ILE A 276 2.63 -21.91 6.49
CA ILE A 276 3.88 -22.28 5.81
C ILE A 276 4.22 -23.77 5.92
N HIS A 277 3.73 -24.45 6.97
CA HIS A 277 3.91 -25.88 7.16
C HIS A 277 2.78 -26.71 6.52
N GLY A 278 1.85 -26.09 5.79
CA GLY A 278 0.73 -26.79 5.17
C GLY A 278 -0.22 -27.45 6.17
N SER A 279 -0.27 -26.93 7.40
CA SER A 279 -1.21 -27.42 8.42
C SER A 279 -2.64 -27.03 8.03
N PRO A 280 -3.67 -27.81 8.41
CA PRO A 280 -5.05 -27.42 8.19
C PRO A 280 -5.38 -26.11 8.91
N VAL A 281 -5.85 -25.11 8.18
CA VAL A 281 -6.29 -23.81 8.68
C VAL A 281 -7.74 -23.59 8.25
N LYS A 282 -8.63 -23.31 9.19
CA LYS A 282 -10.06 -23.05 8.95
C LYS A 282 -10.30 -21.56 8.76
N SER A 283 -11.43 -21.18 8.17
CA SER A 283 -11.82 -19.77 8.01
C SER A 283 -11.82 -18.99 9.33
N ASP A 284 -12.27 -19.60 10.43
CA ASP A 284 -12.27 -18.96 11.75
C ASP A 284 -10.86 -18.70 12.31
N ASP A 285 -9.84 -19.44 11.85
CA ASP A 285 -8.46 -19.23 12.28
C ASP A 285 -7.87 -17.92 11.73
N TYR A 286 -8.47 -17.34 10.69
CA TYR A 286 -8.10 -16.01 10.16
C TYR A 286 -8.69 -14.85 10.97
N VAL A 287 -9.56 -15.14 11.96
CA VAL A 287 -10.23 -14.15 12.80
C VAL A 287 -9.62 -14.15 14.20
N PHE A 288 -8.98 -13.05 14.57
CA PHE A 288 -8.45 -12.87 15.92
C PHE A 288 -9.60 -12.71 16.92
N GLN A 289 -9.68 -13.64 17.87
CA GLN A 289 -10.68 -13.67 18.94
C GLN A 289 -12.14 -13.62 18.45
N GLY A 290 -12.42 -14.11 17.24
CA GLY A 290 -13.77 -14.12 16.66
C GLY A 290 -14.35 -12.72 16.39
N ALA A 291 -13.52 -11.67 16.39
CA ALA A 291 -13.97 -10.29 16.24
C ALA A 291 -13.48 -9.63 14.94
N GLN A 292 -12.18 -9.70 14.66
CA GLN A 292 -11.56 -8.99 13.53
C GLN A 292 -10.50 -9.86 12.85
N ARG A 293 -10.36 -9.74 11.53
CA ARG A 293 -9.37 -10.53 10.77
C ARG A 293 -7.96 -10.05 11.11
N TYR A 294 -6.99 -10.95 11.12
CA TYR A 294 -5.61 -10.59 11.45
C TYR A 294 -5.06 -9.47 10.56
N PHE A 295 -5.35 -9.52 9.26
CA PHE A 295 -4.83 -8.52 8.32
C PHE A 295 -5.47 -7.13 8.48
N ASP A 296 -6.72 -7.04 8.95
CA ASP A 296 -7.35 -5.76 9.28
C ASP A 296 -6.65 -5.10 10.49
N ILE A 297 -6.28 -5.90 11.49
CA ILE A 297 -5.61 -5.43 12.70
C ILE A 297 -4.15 -5.07 12.42
N ALA A 298 -3.46 -5.82 11.55
CA ALA A 298 -2.03 -5.65 11.28
C ALA A 298 -1.66 -4.21 10.92
N VAL A 299 -2.49 -3.57 10.12
CA VAL A 299 -2.28 -2.20 9.66
C VAL A 299 -2.39 -1.18 10.81
N LEU A 300 -3.20 -1.46 11.84
CA LEU A 300 -3.30 -0.59 13.01
C LEU A 300 -1.96 -0.46 13.76
N PHE A 301 -1.10 -1.48 13.75
CA PHE A 301 0.19 -1.41 14.46
C PHE A 301 1.19 -0.46 13.81
N LEU A 302 0.97 -0.06 12.56
CA LEU A 302 1.78 0.98 11.92
C LEU A 302 1.45 2.39 12.47
N TYR A 303 0.41 2.55 13.30
CA TYR A 303 -0.13 3.84 13.76
C TYR A 303 -0.10 4.08 15.27
N TRP A 304 0.24 3.07 16.06
CA TRP A 304 0.17 3.14 17.53
C TRP A 304 1.47 3.65 18.19
N VAL A 305 2.32 4.36 17.44
CA VAL A 305 3.54 5.02 17.96
C VAL A 305 3.29 6.51 18.12
#